data_AF-I0TAP7-F1
#
_entry.id   AF-I0TAP7-F1
#
_cell.length_a   1.000
_cell.length_b   1.000
_cell.length_c   1.000
_cell.angle_alpha   90.00
_cell.angle_beta   90.00
_cell.angle_gamma   90.00
#
_symmetry.space_group_name_H-M   'P 1'
#
loop_
_entity.id
_entity.type
_entity.pdbx_description
1 polymer ?
#
loop_
_entity_poly.entity_id
_entity_poly.type
_entity_poly.pdbx_seq_one_letter_code
_entity_poly.pdbx_strand_id
1 'polypeptide(L)'
;MIDFSREQFYEQERLIKMGIHVPDFEIDIKDKTFERAFVAEYGISYSDYKNIITKSIDLVNEENVVIANFELQTFIDYVFNNGIGTDKYQPFKEHFMLYGELAQQIGRDKKFNFSDTYATRHNRKLELATRPWIIYDGHVLYSYKSIYRSHIVLYERIRNGRLSCSSKEMTTFENKVNDKKGKAFNEAVFVFLSKELPNSDIKKEVKIGKNEVLVNEDKNIGDFDLLLKNDENKVIVGIELKDFIECRTPYEFLCAIKTYRYKLIHVYERCEWLDKEKMQLKKIYPSMDEAYRIKMIFMTHHKSSHKYMEKMEHGVVEMSLLEIIENPSILFE
;
A
#
# COMPACT_ATOMS: atom_id res chain seq x y z
N MET A 1 -2.35 -16.09 23.49
CA MET A 1 -2.06 -15.88 22.05
C MET A 1 -2.20 -14.39 21.82
N ILE A 2 -1.10 -13.68 21.61
CA ILE A 2 -1.14 -12.23 21.39
C ILE A 2 -1.73 -12.02 19.99
N ASP A 3 -2.93 -11.45 19.95
CA ASP A 3 -3.66 -11.21 18.73
C ASP A 3 -3.19 -9.88 18.11
N PHE A 4 -2.20 -9.96 17.23
CA PHE A 4 -1.65 -8.81 16.50
C PHE A 4 -2.69 -8.10 15.62
N SER A 5 -3.88 -8.68 15.39
CA SER A 5 -4.97 -7.98 14.69
C SER A 5 -5.63 -6.90 15.54
N ARG A 6 -5.47 -6.95 16.87
CA ARG A 6 -6.01 -5.94 17.79
C ARG A 6 -5.26 -4.62 17.76
N GLU A 7 -3.94 -4.60 17.61
CA GLU A 7 -3.15 -3.35 17.62
C GLU A 7 -3.45 -2.44 16.41
N GLN A 8 -3.60 -3.00 15.21
CA GLN A 8 -4.03 -2.24 14.02
C GLN A 8 -5.46 -1.71 14.15
N PHE A 9 -6.35 -2.48 14.78
CA PHE A 9 -7.71 -2.04 15.10
C PHE A 9 -7.71 -0.90 16.14
N TYR A 10 -6.85 -0.98 17.17
CA TYR A 10 -6.72 0.09 18.17
C TYR A 10 -6.15 1.39 17.61
N GLU A 11 -5.18 1.34 16.69
CA GLU A 11 -4.62 2.55 16.09
C GLU A 11 -5.58 3.22 15.11
N GLN A 12 -6.32 2.46 14.27
CA GLN A 12 -7.41 3.06 13.47
C GLN A 12 -8.51 3.65 14.36
N GLU A 13 -8.95 2.95 15.41
CA GLU A 13 -9.90 3.51 16.37
C GLU A 13 -9.33 4.74 17.08
N ARG A 14 -8.04 4.76 17.41
CA ARG A 14 -7.36 5.88 18.08
C ARG A 14 -7.30 7.10 17.17
N LEU A 15 -6.93 6.93 15.90
CA LEU A 15 -6.91 8.01 14.90
C LEU A 15 -8.31 8.56 14.65
N ILE A 16 -9.32 7.68 14.55
CA ILE A 16 -10.73 8.07 14.45
C ILE A 16 -11.17 8.84 15.70
N LYS A 17 -10.83 8.35 16.90
CA LYS A 17 -11.09 9.03 18.19
C LYS A 17 -10.36 10.37 18.30
N MET A 18 -9.22 10.52 17.63
CA MET A 18 -8.41 11.74 17.57
C MET A 18 -8.77 12.66 16.38
N GLY A 19 -9.83 12.32 15.61
CA GLY A 19 -10.40 13.18 14.58
C GLY A 19 -9.76 13.08 13.19
N ILE A 20 -8.87 12.12 12.96
CA ILE A 20 -8.34 11.83 11.61
C ILE A 20 -9.04 10.59 11.06
N HIS A 21 -9.91 10.80 10.08
CA HIS A 21 -10.58 9.72 9.37
C HIS A 21 -9.91 9.49 8.01
N VAL A 22 -8.99 8.53 7.96
CA VAL A 22 -8.46 8.01 6.69
C VAL A 22 -9.41 6.91 6.24
N PRO A 23 -10.22 7.12 5.18
CA PRO A 23 -11.16 6.10 4.74
C PRO A 23 -10.39 4.89 4.22
N ASP A 24 -10.86 3.72 4.62
CA ASP A 24 -10.40 2.47 4.05
C ASP A 24 -10.74 2.44 2.55
N PHE A 25 -9.76 2.09 1.71
CA PHE A 25 -10.05 1.84 0.30
C PHE A 25 -10.90 0.57 0.22
N GLU A 26 -12.02 0.61 -0.48
CA GLU A 26 -12.82 -0.56 -0.80
C GLU A 26 -12.74 -0.87 -2.29
N ILE A 27 -12.54 -2.14 -2.62
CA ILE A 27 -12.60 -2.61 -3.99
C ILE A 27 -14.08 -2.68 -4.38
N ASP A 28 -14.48 -1.83 -5.34
CA ASP A 28 -15.75 -2.03 -6.04
C ASP A 28 -15.62 -3.27 -6.93
N ILE A 29 -16.15 -4.39 -6.46
CA ILE A 29 -16.15 -5.66 -7.19
C ILE A 29 -16.96 -5.62 -8.49
N LYS A 30 -17.73 -4.54 -8.74
CA LYS A 30 -18.44 -4.29 -10.00
C LYS A 30 -17.67 -3.35 -10.93
N ASP A 31 -16.53 -2.79 -10.50
CA ASP A 31 -15.66 -1.97 -11.36
C ASP A 31 -15.09 -2.83 -12.48
N LYS A 32 -15.47 -2.53 -13.73
CA LYS A 32 -14.95 -3.21 -14.93
C LYS A 32 -13.43 -3.10 -15.05
N THR A 33 -12.83 -2.06 -14.47
CA THR A 33 -11.37 -1.89 -14.42
C THR A 33 -10.73 -2.97 -13.54
N PHE A 34 -11.32 -3.21 -12.36
CA PHE A 34 -10.87 -4.27 -11.45
C PHE A 34 -11.04 -5.64 -12.10
N GLU A 35 -12.22 -5.90 -12.66
CA GLU A 35 -12.51 -7.19 -13.30
C GLU A 35 -11.53 -7.48 -14.44
N ARG A 36 -11.30 -6.52 -15.33
CA ARG A 36 -10.31 -6.65 -16.41
C ARG A 36 -8.89 -6.87 -15.88
N ALA A 37 -8.50 -6.16 -14.84
CA ALA A 37 -7.20 -6.32 -14.21
C ALA A 37 -7.04 -7.72 -13.59
N PHE A 38 -8.08 -8.22 -12.92
CA PHE A 38 -8.09 -9.55 -12.30
C PHE A 38 -7.98 -10.67 -13.34
N VAL A 39 -8.75 -10.58 -14.44
CA VAL A 39 -8.66 -11.51 -15.56
C VAL A 39 -7.28 -11.48 -16.22
N ALA A 40 -6.70 -10.29 -16.43
CA ALA A 40 -5.37 -10.17 -17.00
C ALA A 40 -4.26 -10.75 -16.10
N GLU A 41 -4.42 -10.65 -14.77
CA GLU A 41 -3.45 -11.17 -13.81
C GLU A 41 -3.55 -12.68 -13.62
N TYR A 42 -4.77 -13.23 -13.59
CA TYR A 42 -5.02 -14.60 -13.13
C TYR A 42 -5.65 -15.53 -14.17
N GLY A 43 -6.10 -14.99 -15.30
CA GLY A 43 -6.75 -15.74 -16.38
C GLY A 43 -8.18 -16.23 -16.07
N ILE A 44 -8.72 -15.87 -14.91
CA ILE A 44 -10.12 -16.14 -14.49
C ILE A 44 -10.76 -14.86 -13.96
N SER A 45 -12.09 -14.77 -13.98
CA SER A 45 -12.80 -13.63 -13.38
C SER A 45 -12.72 -13.66 -11.85
N TYR A 46 -12.93 -12.51 -11.20
CA TYR A 46 -13.04 -12.50 -9.73
C TYR A 46 -14.28 -13.27 -9.26
N SER A 47 -15.33 -13.31 -10.09
CA SER A 47 -16.52 -14.13 -9.83
C SER A 47 -16.22 -15.62 -9.90
N ASP A 48 -15.47 -16.07 -10.91
CA ASP A 48 -15.05 -17.48 -11.03
C ASP A 48 -14.21 -17.89 -9.82
N TYR A 49 -13.27 -17.05 -9.41
CA TYR A 49 -12.46 -17.28 -8.21
C TYR A 49 -13.31 -17.49 -6.95
N LYS A 50 -14.31 -16.62 -6.72
CA LYS A 50 -15.24 -16.77 -5.60
C LYS A 50 -16.09 -18.05 -5.72
N ASN A 51 -16.56 -18.38 -6.92
CA ASN A 51 -17.34 -19.59 -7.15
C ASN A 51 -16.51 -20.86 -6.90
N ILE A 52 -15.22 -20.86 -7.28
CA ILE A 52 -14.28 -21.95 -6.98
C ILE A 52 -14.09 -22.12 -5.46
N ILE A 53 -13.97 -21.01 -4.72
CA ILE A 53 -13.94 -21.02 -3.25
C ILE A 53 -15.20 -21.68 -2.68
N THR A 54 -16.38 -21.17 -3.07
CA THR A 54 -17.66 -21.66 -2.56
C THR A 54 -17.82 -23.15 -2.81
N LYS A 55 -17.59 -23.61 -4.04
CA LYS A 55 -17.70 -25.03 -4.38
C LYS A 55 -16.67 -25.92 -3.71
N SER A 56 -15.45 -25.42 -3.49
CA SER A 56 -14.46 -26.17 -2.70
C SER A 56 -14.94 -26.38 -1.27
N ILE A 57 -15.63 -25.38 -0.70
CA ILE A 57 -16.22 -25.47 0.63
C ILE A 57 -17.43 -26.42 0.62
N ASP A 58 -18.30 -26.33 -0.39
CA ASP A 58 -19.46 -27.20 -0.54
C ASP A 58 -19.04 -28.67 -0.64
N LEU A 59 -18.02 -28.99 -1.44
CA LEU A 59 -17.48 -30.35 -1.56
C LEU A 59 -17.03 -30.91 -0.20
N VAL A 60 -16.33 -30.11 0.60
CA VAL A 60 -15.87 -30.51 1.94
C VAL A 60 -17.04 -30.74 2.89
N ASN A 61 -18.08 -29.90 2.81
CA ASN A 61 -19.27 -30.02 3.64
C ASN A 61 -20.13 -31.23 3.26
N GLU A 62 -20.33 -31.48 1.96
CA GLU A 62 -21.11 -32.60 1.45
C GLU A 62 -20.46 -33.95 1.78
N GLU A 63 -19.12 -34.03 1.67
CA GLU A 63 -18.34 -35.22 2.03
C GLU A 63 -18.09 -35.32 3.55
N ASN A 64 -18.53 -34.34 4.33
CA ASN A 64 -18.40 -34.28 5.80
C ASN A 64 -16.96 -34.48 6.29
N VAL A 65 -15.99 -33.82 5.64
CA VAL A 65 -14.57 -33.86 6.01
C VAL A 65 -14.09 -32.51 6.54
N VAL A 66 -13.03 -32.52 7.36
CA VAL A 66 -12.42 -31.27 7.88
C VAL A 66 -11.24 -30.82 7.00
N ILE A 67 -10.51 -31.79 6.47
CA ILE A 67 -9.40 -31.60 5.54
C ILE A 67 -9.79 -32.34 4.26
N ALA A 68 -9.87 -31.60 3.16
CA ALA A 68 -10.08 -32.15 1.85
C ALA A 68 -8.90 -33.03 1.47
N ASN A 69 -9.20 -34.23 0.98
CA ASN A 69 -8.27 -35.09 0.30
C ASN A 69 -9.03 -35.83 -0.80
N PHE A 70 -9.15 -35.19 -1.96
CA PHE A 70 -9.91 -35.71 -3.08
C PHE A 70 -8.97 -36.01 -4.24
N GLU A 71 -9.26 -37.07 -5.00
CA GLU A 71 -8.60 -37.28 -6.28
C GLU A 71 -8.74 -36.02 -7.14
N LEU A 72 -7.67 -35.67 -7.86
CA LEU A 72 -7.62 -34.44 -8.63
C LEU A 72 -8.76 -34.35 -9.64
N GLN A 73 -9.11 -35.46 -10.28
CA GLN A 73 -10.19 -35.48 -11.26
C GLN A 73 -11.55 -35.22 -10.60
N THR A 74 -11.83 -35.83 -9.44
CA THR A 74 -13.05 -35.56 -8.66
C THR A 74 -13.17 -34.10 -8.28
N PHE A 75 -12.07 -33.47 -7.83
CA PHE A 75 -12.05 -32.04 -7.53
C PHE A 75 -12.35 -31.20 -8.78
N ILE A 76 -11.72 -31.50 -9.91
CA ILE A 76 -11.94 -30.78 -11.17
C ILE A 76 -13.41 -30.90 -11.59
N ASP A 77 -13.96 -32.11 -11.56
CA ASP A 77 -15.32 -32.36 -12.03
C ASP A 77 -16.35 -31.64 -11.16
N TYR A 78 -16.20 -31.69 -9.84
CA TYR A 78 -17.13 -31.03 -8.93
C TYR A 78 -17.04 -29.50 -9.03
N VAL A 79 -15.83 -28.96 -8.94
CA VAL A 79 -15.60 -27.51 -8.82
C VAL A 79 -15.76 -26.81 -10.17
N PHE A 80 -15.27 -27.39 -11.27
CA PHE A 80 -15.19 -26.69 -12.56
C PHE A 80 -16.30 -27.06 -13.54
N ASN A 81 -16.75 -28.32 -13.63
CA ASN A 81 -17.70 -28.73 -14.68
C ASN A 81 -19.08 -28.09 -14.52
N ASN A 82 -19.53 -27.85 -13.28
CA ASN A 82 -20.88 -27.32 -13.01
C ASN A 82 -20.96 -25.78 -13.04
N GLY A 83 -20.68 -25.15 -14.19
CA GLY A 83 -20.97 -23.73 -14.41
C GLY A 83 -19.80 -22.74 -14.29
N ILE A 84 -18.57 -23.22 -14.10
CA ILE A 84 -17.35 -22.39 -14.19
C ILE A 84 -16.63 -22.61 -15.53
N GLY A 85 -16.53 -23.87 -15.95
CA GLY A 85 -15.84 -24.28 -17.17
C GLY A 85 -14.45 -24.87 -16.88
N THR A 86 -14.15 -26.00 -17.51
CA THR A 86 -12.85 -26.70 -17.37
C THR A 86 -11.68 -25.89 -17.94
N ASP A 87 -11.94 -24.98 -18.88
CA ASP A 87 -10.96 -24.04 -19.43
C ASP A 87 -10.37 -23.12 -18.34
N LYS A 88 -11.10 -22.90 -17.23
CA LYS A 88 -10.64 -22.10 -16.08
C LYS A 88 -9.72 -22.85 -15.13
N TYR A 89 -9.65 -24.18 -15.20
CA TYR A 89 -8.82 -24.96 -14.29
C TYR A 89 -7.33 -24.65 -14.45
N GLN A 90 -6.84 -24.56 -15.69
CA GLN A 90 -5.42 -24.36 -15.92
C GLN A 90 -4.91 -22.99 -15.41
N PRO A 91 -5.57 -21.86 -15.72
CA PRO A 91 -5.20 -20.58 -15.12
C PRO A 91 -5.34 -20.58 -13.59
N PHE A 92 -6.36 -21.24 -13.04
CA PHE A 92 -6.54 -21.38 -11.60
C PHE A 92 -5.38 -22.15 -10.95
N LYS A 93 -5.02 -23.32 -11.50
CA LYS A 93 -3.90 -24.15 -11.05
C LYS A 93 -2.61 -23.34 -10.98
N GLU A 94 -2.32 -22.60 -12.05
CA GLU A 94 -1.10 -21.82 -12.17
C GLU A 94 -0.96 -20.69 -11.15
N HIS A 95 -2.06 -20.14 -10.65
CA HIS A 95 -2.06 -18.96 -9.79
C HIS A 95 -2.42 -19.25 -8.34
N PHE A 96 -3.25 -20.26 -8.07
CA PHE A 96 -3.84 -20.51 -6.75
C PHE A 96 -3.53 -21.90 -6.19
N MET A 97 -2.85 -22.79 -6.92
CA MET A 97 -2.47 -24.10 -6.39
C MET A 97 -0.96 -24.19 -6.14
N LEU A 98 -0.57 -24.94 -5.11
CA LEU A 98 0.80 -25.43 -4.89
C LEU A 98 0.93 -26.84 -5.47
N TYR A 99 2.01 -27.10 -6.18
CA TYR A 99 2.31 -28.41 -6.75
C TYR A 99 3.82 -28.57 -6.94
N GLY A 100 4.31 -29.82 -6.97
CA GLY A 100 5.74 -30.12 -6.89
C GLY A 100 6.57 -29.50 -8.00
N GLU A 101 6.03 -29.41 -9.22
CA GLU A 101 6.71 -28.87 -10.39
C GLU A 101 6.95 -27.35 -10.30
N LEU A 102 6.31 -26.63 -9.37
CA LEU A 102 6.61 -25.21 -9.13
C LEU A 102 8.07 -25.00 -8.73
N ALA A 103 8.72 -25.98 -8.08
CA ALA A 103 10.13 -25.89 -7.72
C ALA A 103 11.03 -25.71 -8.97
N GLN A 104 10.64 -26.30 -10.10
CA GLN A 104 11.36 -26.18 -11.37
C GLN A 104 11.19 -24.78 -11.99
N GLN A 105 10.20 -24.01 -11.54
CA GLN A 105 9.91 -22.65 -11.99
C GLN A 105 10.58 -21.57 -11.12
N ILE A 106 11.47 -21.97 -10.19
CA ILE A 106 12.26 -21.06 -9.35
C ILE A 106 13.64 -20.86 -9.99
N GLY A 107 14.05 -19.60 -10.16
CA GLY A 107 15.38 -19.27 -10.64
C GLY A 107 15.48 -17.88 -11.27
N ARG A 108 16.69 -17.54 -11.73
CA ARG A 108 16.89 -16.37 -12.59
C ARG A 108 16.16 -16.61 -13.91
N ASP A 109 15.39 -15.62 -14.36
CA ASP A 109 14.59 -15.65 -15.60
C ASP A 109 13.47 -16.73 -15.63
N LYS A 110 13.02 -17.20 -14.47
CA LYS A 110 11.85 -18.09 -14.34
C LYS A 110 10.64 -17.36 -13.76
N LYS A 111 9.50 -18.06 -13.70
CA LYS A 111 8.23 -17.53 -13.17
C LYS A 111 8.35 -17.04 -11.72
N PHE A 112 9.16 -17.72 -10.90
CA PHE A 112 9.37 -17.37 -9.50
C PHE A 112 10.83 -17.04 -9.20
N ASN A 113 11.03 -16.05 -8.36
CA ASN A 113 12.34 -15.66 -7.89
C ASN A 113 12.78 -16.55 -6.74
N PHE A 114 14.09 -16.68 -6.50
CA PHE A 114 14.61 -17.37 -5.31
C PHE A 114 14.02 -16.81 -4.01
N SER A 115 13.79 -15.50 -3.96
CA SER A 115 13.18 -14.83 -2.82
C SER A 115 11.73 -15.26 -2.55
N ASP A 116 11.03 -15.90 -3.48
CA ASP A 116 9.71 -16.49 -3.24
C ASP A 116 9.76 -17.75 -2.35
N THR A 117 10.95 -18.26 -2.03
CA THR A 117 11.16 -19.38 -1.09
C THR A 117 11.45 -18.94 0.35
N TYR A 118 11.78 -17.67 0.56
CA TYR A 118 12.25 -17.20 1.86
C TYR A 118 11.12 -17.07 2.87
N ALA A 119 11.11 -17.92 3.91
CA ALA A 119 10.04 -17.94 4.92
C ALA A 119 9.72 -16.57 5.54
N THR A 120 10.74 -15.71 5.70
CA THR A 120 10.65 -14.38 6.31
C THR A 120 10.14 -13.28 5.37
N ARG A 121 10.04 -13.54 4.07
CA ARG A 121 9.46 -12.58 3.12
C ARG A 121 7.94 -12.74 3.15
N HIS A 122 7.26 -11.63 3.42
CA HIS A 122 5.82 -11.55 3.27
C HIS A 122 5.47 -11.26 1.81
N ASN A 123 4.23 -11.57 1.40
CA ASN A 123 3.75 -11.38 0.03
C ASN A 123 4.53 -12.14 -1.05
N ARG A 124 4.83 -13.41 -0.78
CA ARG A 124 5.49 -14.30 -1.75
C ARG A 124 4.47 -14.94 -2.67
N LYS A 125 4.88 -15.25 -3.90
CA LYS A 125 4.02 -15.96 -4.85
C LYS A 125 3.85 -17.46 -4.52
N LEU A 126 4.74 -18.03 -3.70
CA LEU A 126 4.75 -19.44 -3.31
C LEU A 126 4.52 -19.60 -1.79
N GLU A 127 3.27 -19.50 -1.36
CA GLU A 127 2.89 -19.68 0.05
C GLU A 127 1.45 -20.22 0.19
N LEU A 128 1.19 -20.95 1.27
CA LEU A 128 -0.15 -21.48 1.57
C LEU A 128 -1.20 -20.38 1.75
N ALA A 129 -0.78 -19.19 2.19
CA ALA A 129 -1.65 -18.04 2.38
C ALA A 129 -2.15 -17.42 1.07
N THR A 130 -1.61 -17.79 -0.09
CA THR A 130 -2.13 -17.37 -1.41
C THR A 130 -2.47 -18.54 -2.32
N ARG A 131 -1.95 -19.73 -2.00
CA ARG A 131 -2.16 -20.95 -2.76
C ARG A 131 -2.60 -22.09 -1.82
N PRO A 132 -3.85 -22.07 -1.35
CA PRO A 132 -4.32 -22.95 -0.27
C PRO A 132 -4.68 -24.36 -0.74
N TRP A 133 -4.79 -24.59 -2.05
CA TRP A 133 -4.98 -25.90 -2.66
C TRP A 133 -3.63 -26.51 -3.02
N ILE A 134 -3.34 -27.71 -2.52
CA ILE A 134 -2.07 -28.40 -2.72
C ILE A 134 -2.32 -29.64 -3.55
N ILE A 135 -1.66 -29.77 -4.69
CA ILE A 135 -1.64 -31.02 -5.45
C ILE A 135 -0.49 -31.87 -4.90
N TYR A 136 -0.84 -33.04 -4.40
CA TYR A 136 0.11 -34.01 -3.87
C TYR A 136 -0.39 -35.42 -4.17
N ASP A 137 0.47 -36.26 -4.75
CA ASP A 137 0.18 -37.67 -5.04
C ASP A 137 -1.15 -37.91 -5.78
N GLY A 138 -1.41 -37.13 -6.84
CA GLY A 138 -2.66 -37.21 -7.62
C GLY A 138 -3.91 -36.67 -6.92
N HIS A 139 -3.78 -36.13 -5.70
CA HIS A 139 -4.87 -35.59 -4.90
C HIS A 139 -4.77 -34.07 -4.73
N VAL A 140 -5.89 -33.43 -4.39
CA VAL A 140 -5.97 -32.03 -3.98
C VAL A 140 -6.29 -31.94 -2.49
N LEU A 141 -5.35 -31.36 -1.75
CA LEU A 141 -5.42 -31.15 -0.31
C LEU A 141 -5.72 -29.68 0.01
N TYR A 142 -6.69 -29.43 0.88
CA TYR A 142 -6.99 -28.10 1.42
C TYR A 142 -7.87 -28.20 2.66
N SER A 143 -8.14 -27.06 3.31
CA SER A 143 -9.14 -26.95 4.37
C SER A 143 -9.99 -25.71 4.14
N TYR A 144 -11.19 -25.69 4.70
CA TYR A 144 -12.02 -24.48 4.75
C TYR A 144 -11.22 -23.26 5.23
N LYS A 145 -10.45 -23.44 6.31
CA LYS A 145 -9.65 -22.38 6.93
C LYS A 145 -8.55 -21.85 6.01
N SER A 146 -7.84 -22.73 5.28
CA SER A 146 -6.78 -22.29 4.37
C SER A 146 -7.34 -21.50 3.20
N ILE A 147 -8.46 -21.94 2.62
CA ILE A 147 -9.14 -21.22 1.54
C ILE A 147 -9.62 -19.84 1.99
N TYR A 148 -10.33 -19.78 3.12
CA TYR A 148 -10.84 -18.51 3.65
C TYR A 148 -9.70 -17.54 3.96
N ARG A 149 -8.62 -18.02 4.59
CA ARG A 149 -7.44 -17.20 4.87
C ARG A 149 -6.80 -16.69 3.58
N SER A 150 -6.75 -17.52 2.54
CA SER A 150 -6.20 -17.11 1.24
C SER A 150 -7.04 -16.02 0.58
N HIS A 151 -8.36 -16.11 0.67
CA HIS A 151 -9.26 -15.08 0.14
C HIS A 151 -9.02 -13.74 0.84
N ILE A 152 -8.98 -13.73 2.17
CA ILE A 152 -8.69 -12.51 2.95
C ILE A 152 -7.35 -11.91 2.54
N VAL A 153 -6.30 -12.73 2.50
CA VAL A 153 -4.95 -12.25 2.19
C VAL A 153 -4.87 -11.67 0.78
N LEU A 154 -5.50 -12.31 -0.21
CA LEU A 154 -5.55 -11.79 -1.57
C LEU A 154 -6.32 -10.46 -1.63
N TYR A 155 -7.50 -10.41 -1.03
CA TYR A 155 -8.33 -9.22 -0.98
C TYR A 155 -7.61 -8.05 -0.30
N GLU A 156 -6.99 -8.29 0.86
CA GLU A 156 -6.20 -7.29 1.59
C GLU A 156 -5.02 -6.76 0.77
N ARG A 157 -4.34 -7.62 0.01
CA ARG A 157 -3.21 -7.19 -0.83
C ARG A 157 -3.66 -6.27 -1.95
N ILE A 158 -4.74 -6.64 -2.64
CA ILE A 158 -5.30 -5.84 -3.72
C ILE A 158 -5.82 -4.51 -3.17
N ARG A 159 -6.58 -4.58 -2.07
CA ARG A 159 -7.16 -3.41 -1.41
C ARG A 159 -6.09 -2.43 -0.94
N ASN A 160 -4.93 -2.93 -0.53
CA ASN A 160 -3.85 -2.11 -0.03
C ASN A 160 -2.85 -1.64 -1.08
N GLY A 161 -3.02 -1.99 -2.36
CA GLY A 161 -2.06 -1.63 -3.39
C GLY A 161 -0.70 -2.33 -3.20
N ARG A 162 -0.73 -3.57 -2.70
CA ARG A 162 0.44 -4.37 -2.33
C ARG A 162 0.56 -5.69 -3.08
N LEU A 163 -0.25 -5.94 -4.12
CA LEU A 163 -0.13 -7.20 -4.84
C LEU A 163 1.19 -7.27 -5.62
N SER A 164 1.85 -8.42 -5.62
CA SER A 164 3.01 -8.65 -6.50
C SER A 164 2.52 -8.96 -7.92
N CYS A 165 2.18 -7.92 -8.68
CA CYS A 165 1.62 -8.03 -10.02
C CYS A 165 2.56 -8.66 -11.05
N SER A 166 1.96 -9.19 -12.11
CA SER A 166 2.62 -9.76 -13.28
C SER A 166 2.07 -9.15 -14.58
N SER A 167 0.82 -8.70 -14.57
CA SER A 167 0.14 -8.02 -15.68
C SER A 167 0.25 -6.49 -15.60
N LYS A 168 0.22 -5.83 -16.76
CA LYS A 168 0.23 -4.36 -16.85
C LYS A 168 -1.07 -3.77 -16.31
N GLU A 169 -2.19 -4.43 -16.55
CA GLU A 169 -3.52 -4.03 -16.14
C GLU A 169 -3.65 -4.03 -14.62
N MET A 170 -3.20 -5.09 -13.94
CA MET A 170 -3.18 -5.13 -12.48
C MET A 170 -2.20 -4.13 -11.88
N THR A 171 -1.01 -3.97 -12.48
CA THR A 171 -0.05 -2.92 -12.06
C THR A 171 -0.69 -1.53 -12.14
N THR A 172 -1.43 -1.24 -13.21
CA THR A 172 -2.13 0.03 -13.39
C THR A 172 -3.26 0.21 -12.39
N PHE A 173 -4.02 -0.85 -12.11
CA PHE A 173 -5.06 -0.85 -11.09
C PHE A 173 -4.49 -0.57 -9.70
N GLU A 174 -3.41 -1.26 -9.32
CA GLU A 174 -2.73 -1.09 -8.03
C GLU A 174 -2.16 0.32 -7.85
N ASN A 175 -1.59 0.91 -8.90
CA ASN A 175 -1.17 2.31 -8.88
C ASN A 175 -2.37 3.24 -8.61
N LYS A 176 -3.51 3.02 -9.28
CA LYS A 176 -4.74 3.78 -9.03
C LYS A 176 -5.25 3.61 -7.59
N VAL A 177 -5.13 2.42 -7.00
CA VAL A 177 -5.47 2.17 -5.58
C VAL A 177 -4.55 2.99 -4.68
N ASN A 178 -3.24 2.89 -4.89
CA ASN A 178 -2.23 3.63 -4.12
C ASN A 178 -2.41 5.15 -4.23
N ASP A 179 -2.69 5.67 -5.42
CA ASP A 179 -2.95 7.09 -5.65
C ASP A 179 -4.19 7.57 -4.89
N LYS A 180 -5.29 6.79 -4.94
CA LYS A 180 -6.52 7.12 -4.20
C LYS A 180 -6.28 7.12 -2.69
N LYS A 181 -5.56 6.12 -2.17
CA LYS A 181 -5.21 6.04 -0.74
C LYS A 181 -4.34 7.21 -0.31
N GLY A 182 -3.30 7.52 -1.09
CA GLY A 182 -2.42 8.66 -0.83
C GLY A 182 -3.19 9.99 -0.78
N LYS A 183 -4.09 10.22 -1.75
CA LYS A 183 -4.95 11.42 -1.76
C LYS A 183 -5.90 11.49 -0.57
N ALA A 184 -6.52 10.37 -0.20
CA ALA A 184 -7.41 10.30 0.96
C ALA A 184 -6.66 10.58 2.27
N PHE A 185 -5.43 10.07 2.40
CA PHE A 185 -4.55 10.36 3.52
C PHE A 185 -4.18 11.85 3.59
N ASN A 186 -3.75 12.43 2.45
CA ASN A 186 -3.41 13.84 2.36
C ASN A 186 -4.60 14.74 2.72
N GLU A 187 -5.80 14.39 2.26
CA GLU A 187 -7.03 15.11 2.61
C GLU A 187 -7.34 15.04 4.10
N ALA A 188 -7.22 13.86 4.72
CA ALA A 188 -7.50 13.68 6.13
C ALA A 188 -6.55 14.52 7.00
N VAL A 189 -5.26 14.57 6.65
CA VAL A 189 -4.28 15.41 7.35
C VAL A 189 -4.56 16.90 7.13
N PHE A 190 -4.92 17.31 5.92
CA PHE A 190 -5.30 18.69 5.63
C PHE A 190 -6.50 19.16 6.45
N VAL A 191 -7.57 18.36 6.51
CA VAL A 191 -8.78 18.67 7.28
C VAL A 191 -8.43 18.81 8.77
N PHE A 192 -7.63 17.89 9.30
CA PHE A 192 -7.16 17.93 10.67
C PHE A 192 -6.37 19.22 10.97
N LEU A 193 -5.33 19.51 10.19
CA LEU A 193 -4.48 20.69 10.42
C LEU A 193 -5.26 22.00 10.24
N SER A 194 -6.17 22.08 9.27
CA SER A 194 -7.00 23.28 9.05
C SER A 194 -7.91 23.58 10.25
N LYS A 195 -8.35 22.53 10.96
CA LYS A 195 -9.16 22.66 12.18
C LYS A 195 -8.31 23.06 13.39
N GLU A 196 -7.19 22.39 13.59
CA GLU A 196 -6.37 22.57 14.80
C GLU A 196 -5.42 23.78 14.73
N LEU A 197 -5.16 24.31 13.53
CA LEU A 197 -4.28 25.48 13.30
C LEU A 197 -5.04 26.61 12.56
N PRO A 198 -6.09 27.19 13.15
CA PRO A 198 -6.98 28.15 12.47
C PRO A 198 -6.28 29.45 12.03
N ASN A 199 -5.15 29.79 12.64
CA ASN A 199 -4.37 30.99 12.30
C ASN A 199 -3.31 30.74 11.20
N SER A 200 -3.30 29.55 10.59
CA SER A 200 -2.32 29.19 9.56
C SER A 200 -2.97 29.12 8.18
N ASP A 201 -2.28 29.60 7.14
CA ASP A 201 -2.73 29.45 5.76
C ASP A 201 -2.17 28.15 5.16
N ILE A 202 -3.05 27.17 4.94
CA ILE A 202 -2.69 25.82 4.48
C ILE A 202 -3.14 25.64 3.02
N LYS A 203 -2.20 25.28 2.14
CA LYS A 203 -2.44 24.92 0.74
C LYS A 203 -2.16 23.43 0.53
N LYS A 204 -2.95 22.78 -0.35
CA LYS A 204 -2.76 21.40 -0.79
C LYS A 204 -2.11 21.35 -2.16
N GLU A 205 -1.33 20.29 -2.42
CA GLU A 205 -0.80 19.93 -3.74
C GLU A 205 -0.15 21.13 -4.46
N VAL A 206 0.76 21.84 -3.78
CA VAL A 206 1.42 23.01 -4.35
C VAL A 206 2.49 22.55 -5.34
N LYS A 207 2.21 22.80 -6.62
CA LYS A 207 3.03 22.29 -7.72
C LYS A 207 4.30 23.07 -7.98
N ILE A 208 5.36 22.34 -8.31
CA ILE A 208 6.65 22.88 -8.73
C ILE A 208 7.01 22.34 -10.11
N GLY A 209 7.26 23.23 -11.05
CA GLY A 209 7.67 22.85 -12.40
C GLY A 209 7.71 24.02 -13.36
N LYS A 210 8.18 23.78 -14.59
CA LYS A 210 8.40 24.83 -15.59
C LYS A 210 7.18 25.73 -15.85
N ASN A 211 5.97 25.17 -15.81
CA ASN A 211 4.71 25.87 -16.09
C ASN A 211 3.77 25.91 -14.87
N GLU A 212 4.32 25.79 -13.66
CA GLU A 212 3.54 25.74 -12.42
C GLU A 212 3.69 27.05 -11.63
N VAL A 213 2.92 27.19 -10.53
CA VAL A 213 2.96 28.39 -9.68
C VAL A 213 4.36 28.64 -9.10
N LEU A 214 5.04 27.58 -8.67
CA LEU A 214 6.45 27.61 -8.32
C LEU A 214 7.25 27.08 -9.50
N VAL A 215 8.18 27.89 -10.00
CA VAL A 215 8.88 27.61 -11.26
C VAL A 215 10.24 27.02 -10.97
N ASN A 216 10.46 25.80 -11.48
CA ASN A 216 11.77 25.19 -11.57
C ASN A 216 11.97 24.66 -12.99
N GLU A 217 12.95 25.21 -13.71
CA GLU A 217 13.22 24.87 -15.11
C GLU A 217 14.18 23.67 -15.25
N ASP A 218 14.99 23.39 -14.23
CA ASP A 218 16.13 22.49 -14.34
C ASP A 218 15.75 21.01 -14.23
N LYS A 219 14.91 20.67 -13.24
CA LYS A 219 14.53 19.29 -12.95
C LYS A 219 13.21 19.20 -12.18
N ASN A 220 12.53 18.06 -12.29
CA ASN A 220 11.37 17.76 -11.45
C ASN A 220 11.85 17.36 -10.05
N ILE A 221 11.59 18.22 -9.06
CA ILE A 221 11.92 18.01 -7.64
C ILE A 221 10.70 17.57 -6.81
N GLY A 222 9.55 17.37 -7.44
CA GLY A 222 8.29 17.03 -6.79
C GLY A 222 7.51 18.25 -6.26
N ASP A 223 6.24 18.00 -5.95
CA ASP A 223 5.26 18.99 -5.47
C ASP A 223 5.07 18.89 -3.96
N PHE A 224 4.72 19.96 -3.25
CA PHE A 224 4.39 19.84 -1.83
C PHE A 224 3.02 19.18 -1.65
N ASP A 225 2.96 18.12 -0.84
CA ASP A 225 1.68 17.52 -0.46
C ASP A 225 0.84 18.58 0.31
N LEU A 226 1.45 19.25 1.30
CA LEU A 226 0.91 20.43 1.97
C LEU A 226 1.95 21.55 2.10
N LEU A 227 1.49 22.80 2.07
CA LEU A 227 2.31 23.98 2.36
C LEU A 227 1.55 24.86 3.36
N LEU A 228 2.19 25.17 4.50
CA LEU A 228 1.60 25.95 5.58
C LEU A 228 2.38 27.23 5.79
N LYS A 229 1.68 28.32 6.07
CA LYS A 229 2.28 29.60 6.52
C LYS A 229 1.71 30.00 7.87
N ASN A 230 2.61 30.37 8.78
CA ASN A 230 2.28 30.93 10.09
C ASN A 230 3.01 32.26 10.28
N ASP A 231 2.24 33.34 10.44
CA ASP A 231 2.77 34.70 10.46
C ASP A 231 3.31 35.11 11.83
N GLU A 232 2.76 34.54 12.89
CA GLU A 232 3.19 34.76 14.27
C GLU A 232 4.63 34.27 14.49
N ASN A 233 4.91 33.06 14.04
CA ASN A 233 6.23 32.43 14.16
C ASN A 233 7.17 32.74 12.98
N LYS A 234 6.67 33.42 11.94
CA LYS A 234 7.39 33.68 10.69
C LYS A 234 7.96 32.39 10.09
N VAL A 235 7.11 31.37 9.93
CA VAL A 235 7.51 30.05 9.40
C VAL A 235 6.64 29.68 8.21
N ILE A 236 7.29 29.17 7.17
CA ILE A 236 6.62 28.39 6.12
C ILE A 236 7.06 26.94 6.25
N VAL A 237 6.10 26.02 6.30
CA VAL A 237 6.32 24.59 6.46
C VAL A 237 5.86 23.87 5.19
N GLY A 238 6.79 23.29 4.45
CA GLY A 238 6.48 22.33 3.39
C GLY A 238 6.41 20.92 3.99
N ILE A 239 5.33 20.20 3.72
CA ILE A 239 5.12 18.85 4.24
C ILE A 239 5.04 17.87 3.06
N GLU A 240 5.85 16.82 3.11
CA GLU A 240 5.70 15.61 2.31
C GLU A 240 5.00 14.55 3.16
N LEU A 241 3.87 14.04 2.69
CA LEU A 241 3.06 13.04 3.38
C LEU A 241 3.30 11.67 2.76
N LYS A 242 3.59 10.69 3.61
CA LYS A 242 3.76 9.30 3.20
C LYS A 242 3.07 8.33 4.16
N ASP A 243 2.04 7.66 3.64
CA ASP A 243 1.38 6.55 4.32
C ASP A 243 2.20 5.26 4.15
N PHE A 244 3.35 5.20 4.82
CA PHE A 244 4.10 3.96 4.93
C PHE A 244 3.38 3.03 5.92
N ILE A 245 2.90 1.91 5.41
CA ILE A 245 2.34 0.85 6.24
C ILE A 245 3.49 0.18 7.02
N GLU A 246 3.20 -0.16 8.27
CA GLU A 246 4.09 -0.86 9.18
C GLU A 246 4.71 -2.14 8.57
N CYS A 247 5.99 -2.34 8.86
CA CYS A 247 6.74 -3.52 8.43
C CYS A 247 6.57 -4.65 9.45
N ARG A 248 6.13 -5.83 9.00
CA ARG A 248 5.89 -7.00 9.87
C ARG A 248 7.08 -7.95 9.91
N THR A 249 8.00 -7.85 8.95
CA THR A 249 9.20 -8.68 8.90
C THR A 249 10.46 -7.86 8.64
N PRO A 250 11.66 -8.37 9.03
CA PRO A 250 12.93 -7.70 8.70
C PRO A 250 13.12 -7.49 7.19
N TYR A 251 12.58 -8.38 6.36
CA TYR A 251 12.63 -8.22 4.91
C TYR A 251 11.80 -7.02 4.44
N GLU A 252 10.56 -6.90 4.93
CA GLU A 252 9.70 -5.75 4.62
C GLU A 252 10.35 -4.44 5.07
N PHE A 253 10.99 -4.45 6.23
CA PHE A 253 11.74 -3.30 6.74
C PHE A 253 12.89 -2.88 5.82
N LEU A 254 13.72 -3.83 5.37
CA LEU A 254 14.81 -3.55 4.43
C LEU A 254 14.32 -3.02 3.09
N CYS A 255 13.17 -3.52 2.60
CA CYS A 255 12.52 -2.99 1.40
C CYS A 255 12.00 -1.57 1.63
N ALA A 256 11.33 -1.33 2.76
CA ALA A 256 10.78 -0.03 3.12
C ALA A 256 11.87 1.04 3.23
N ILE A 257 13.03 0.74 3.83
CA ILE A 257 14.16 1.68 3.88
C ILE A 257 14.60 2.12 2.48
N LYS A 258 14.66 1.21 1.50
CA LYS A 258 15.05 1.57 0.13
C LYS A 258 14.05 2.53 -0.51
N THR A 259 12.75 2.23 -0.37
CA THR A 259 11.68 3.11 -0.87
C THR A 259 11.68 4.45 -0.16
N TYR A 260 11.88 4.43 1.16
CA TYR A 260 11.96 5.61 2.01
C TYR A 260 13.07 6.55 1.52
N ARG A 261 14.31 6.03 1.39
CA ARG A 261 15.45 6.81 0.90
C ARG A 261 15.20 7.39 -0.50
N TYR A 262 14.64 6.59 -1.41
CA TYR A 262 14.31 7.07 -2.75
C TYR A 262 13.33 8.25 -2.72
N LYS A 263 12.31 8.21 -1.86
CA LYS A 263 11.34 9.32 -1.71
C LYS A 263 11.96 10.54 -1.02
N LEU A 264 12.86 10.31 -0.07
CA LEU A 264 13.53 11.37 0.68
C LEU A 264 14.45 12.23 -0.19
N ILE A 265 15.07 11.66 -1.24
CA ILE A 265 15.91 12.40 -2.19
C ILE A 265 15.18 13.62 -2.74
N HIS A 266 13.92 13.48 -3.18
CA HIS A 266 13.15 14.60 -3.72
C HIS A 266 12.82 15.66 -2.66
N VAL A 267 12.70 15.27 -1.38
CA VAL A 267 12.51 16.22 -0.27
C VAL A 267 13.78 17.04 -0.08
N TYR A 268 14.96 16.39 -0.11
CA TYR A 268 16.25 17.09 -0.03
C TYR A 268 16.47 18.02 -1.21
N GLU A 269 16.17 17.57 -2.43
CA GLU A 269 16.25 18.41 -3.62
C GLU A 269 15.36 19.66 -3.53
N ARG A 270 14.18 19.54 -2.91
CA ARG A 270 13.32 20.70 -2.62
C ARG A 270 13.87 21.63 -1.56
N CYS A 271 14.52 21.10 -0.52
CA CYS A 271 15.19 21.93 0.48
C CYS A 271 16.27 22.78 -0.17
N GLU A 272 17.16 22.15 -0.94
CA GLU A 272 18.25 22.85 -1.64
C GLU A 272 17.74 23.87 -2.65
N TRP A 273 16.62 23.59 -3.32
CA TRP A 273 15.97 24.53 -4.22
C TRP A 273 15.38 25.72 -3.45
N LEU A 274 14.67 25.47 -2.35
CA LEU A 274 14.09 26.53 -1.50
C LEU A 274 15.17 27.43 -0.88
N ASP A 275 16.34 26.90 -0.53
CA ASP A 275 17.46 27.72 -0.02
C ASP A 275 17.88 28.82 -1.01
N LYS A 276 17.76 28.56 -2.31
CA LYS A 276 18.11 29.48 -3.40
C LYS A 276 16.93 30.33 -3.85
N GLU A 277 15.75 29.71 -3.92
CA GLU A 277 14.56 30.23 -4.60
C GLU A 277 13.41 30.56 -3.64
N LYS A 278 13.66 30.70 -2.34
CA LYS A 278 12.61 30.93 -1.32
C LYS A 278 11.63 32.06 -1.67
N MET A 279 12.10 33.10 -2.35
CA MET A 279 11.27 34.26 -2.71
C MET A 279 10.19 33.92 -3.74
N GLN A 280 10.29 32.79 -4.44
CA GLN A 280 9.19 32.29 -5.26
C GLN A 280 7.93 32.00 -4.45
N LEU A 281 8.05 31.71 -3.14
CA LEU A 281 6.90 31.51 -2.25
C LEU A 281 6.03 32.76 -2.13
N LYS A 282 6.52 33.97 -2.46
CA LYS A 282 5.70 35.18 -2.53
C LYS A 282 4.57 35.10 -3.56
N LYS A 283 4.72 34.27 -4.59
CA LYS A 283 3.66 34.00 -5.58
C LYS A 283 2.43 33.36 -4.93
N ILE A 284 2.62 32.64 -3.83
CA ILE A 284 1.57 31.99 -3.05
C ILE A 284 1.22 32.84 -1.82
N TYR A 285 2.23 33.39 -1.15
CA TYR A 285 2.11 34.17 0.07
C TYR A 285 2.71 35.58 -0.09
N PRO A 286 1.97 36.54 -0.67
CA PRO A 286 2.51 37.87 -0.96
C PRO A 286 3.06 38.64 0.26
N SER A 287 2.55 38.34 1.47
CA SER A 287 3.00 38.95 2.73
C SER A 287 4.24 38.32 3.36
N MET A 288 4.82 37.30 2.72
CA MET A 288 6.10 36.71 3.14
C MET A 288 7.25 37.68 2.86
N ASP A 289 8.27 37.66 3.71
CA ASP A 289 9.52 38.41 3.55
C ASP A 289 10.72 37.54 3.92
N GLU A 290 11.91 38.14 3.89
CA GLU A 290 13.18 37.48 4.18
C GLU A 290 13.28 36.92 5.61
N ALA A 291 12.47 37.42 6.56
CA ALA A 291 12.48 36.98 7.95
C ALA A 291 11.76 35.63 8.14
N TYR A 292 11.01 35.16 7.15
CA TYR A 292 10.40 33.84 7.23
C TYR A 292 11.46 32.75 7.11
N ARG A 293 11.48 31.84 8.09
CA ARG A 293 12.21 30.58 7.98
C ARG A 293 11.38 29.54 7.24
N ILE A 294 12.06 28.67 6.49
CA ILE A 294 11.41 27.55 5.79
C ILE A 294 11.81 26.26 6.49
N LYS A 295 10.82 25.41 6.73
CA LYS A 295 10.98 24.09 7.32
C LYS A 295 10.40 23.05 6.39
N MET A 296 11.13 21.96 6.18
CA MET A 296 10.64 20.82 5.43
C MET A 296 10.39 19.66 6.37
N ILE A 297 9.18 19.12 6.33
CA ILE A 297 8.76 18.01 7.17
C ILE A 297 8.45 16.81 6.30
N PHE A 298 9.10 15.70 6.60
CA PHE A 298 8.74 14.40 6.05
C PHE A 298 7.84 13.70 7.07
N MET A 299 6.54 13.71 6.79
CA MET A 299 5.52 13.20 7.69
C MET A 299 5.07 11.81 7.27
N THR A 300 5.09 10.91 8.24
CA THR A 300 4.70 9.52 8.07
C THR A 300 3.48 9.19 8.92
N HIS A 301 2.67 8.24 8.49
CA HIS A 301 1.52 7.80 9.28
C HIS A 301 1.97 7.22 10.63
N HIS A 302 2.87 6.24 10.60
CA HIS A 302 3.51 5.68 11.80
C HIS A 302 4.94 6.19 11.95
N LYS A 303 5.42 6.27 13.19
CA LYS A 303 6.81 6.64 13.46
C LYS A 303 7.77 5.66 12.78
N SER A 304 8.51 6.14 11.80
CA SER A 304 9.47 5.31 11.07
C SER A 304 10.64 4.91 11.97
N SER A 305 11.08 3.67 11.83
CA SER A 305 12.34 3.21 12.42
C SER A 305 13.57 3.82 11.73
N HIS A 306 13.42 4.43 10.54
CA HIS A 306 14.48 5.19 9.87
C HIS A 306 15.05 6.29 10.78
N LYS A 307 14.19 6.98 11.53
CA LYS A 307 14.54 8.02 12.53
C LYS A 307 15.63 7.62 13.52
N TYR A 308 15.77 6.32 13.80
CA TYR A 308 16.77 5.79 14.74
C TYR A 308 18.02 5.23 14.06
N MET A 309 18.00 5.07 12.73
CA MET A 309 19.10 4.49 11.96
C MET A 309 19.95 5.55 11.29
N GLU A 310 19.31 6.57 10.72
CA GLU A 310 19.98 7.60 9.95
C GLU A 310 19.49 8.97 10.40
N LYS A 311 20.39 9.95 10.36
CA LYS A 311 20.02 11.33 10.59
C LYS A 311 19.47 11.92 9.30
N MET A 312 18.46 12.77 9.42
CA MET A 312 17.99 13.58 8.31
C MET A 312 19.05 14.62 7.91
N GLU A 313 19.10 14.93 6.62
CA GLU A 313 19.99 15.93 6.03
C GLU A 313 19.20 17.19 5.63
N HIS A 314 19.92 18.25 5.25
CA HIS A 314 19.34 19.49 4.71
C HIS A 314 18.25 20.13 5.59
N GLY A 315 18.30 19.92 6.92
CA GLY A 315 17.34 20.49 7.86
C GLY A 315 15.93 19.87 7.78
N VAL A 316 15.74 18.76 7.08
CA VAL A 316 14.46 18.04 7.04
C VAL A 316 14.15 17.46 8.41
N VAL A 317 12.91 17.62 8.87
CA VAL A 317 12.44 17.05 10.13
C VAL A 317 11.50 15.89 9.85
N GLU A 318 11.76 14.75 10.48
CA GLU A 318 10.87 13.60 10.42
C GLU A 318 9.88 13.60 11.59
N MET A 319 8.59 13.51 11.26
CA MET A 319 7.51 13.43 12.22
C MET A 319 6.52 12.33 11.84
N SER A 320 5.94 11.68 12.84
CA SER A 320 4.77 10.83 12.68
C SER A 320 3.49 11.64 12.82
N LEU A 321 2.40 11.14 12.25
CA LEU A 321 1.09 11.76 12.39
C LEU A 321 0.66 11.84 13.87
N LEU A 322 1.03 10.85 14.68
CA LEU A 322 0.74 10.86 16.11
C LEU A 322 1.40 12.04 16.84
N GLU A 323 2.66 12.35 16.54
CA GLU A 323 3.37 13.50 17.12
C GLU A 323 2.66 14.83 16.78
N ILE A 324 2.09 14.92 15.58
CA ILE A 324 1.33 16.10 15.14
C ILE A 324 -0.04 16.18 15.78
N ILE A 325 -0.71 15.05 15.97
CA ILE A 325 -2.01 15.05 16.65
C ILE A 325 -1.85 15.48 18.12
N GLU A 326 -0.80 15.01 18.79
CA GLU A 326 -0.54 15.34 20.19
C GLU A 326 -0.16 16.82 20.39
N ASN A 327 0.58 17.41 19.46
CA ASN A 327 0.92 18.83 19.48
C ASN A 327 1.04 19.41 18.05
N PRO A 328 -0.04 19.91 17.44
CA PRO A 328 -0.01 20.45 16.09
C PRO A 328 0.95 21.65 15.92
N SER A 329 1.15 22.44 16.97
CA SER A 329 2.01 23.63 16.94
C SER A 329 3.50 23.30 16.78
N ILE A 330 3.92 22.04 17.01
CA ILE A 330 5.29 21.58 16.79
C ILE A 330 5.76 21.74 15.33
N LEU A 331 4.81 21.89 14.40
CA LEU A 331 5.11 22.22 13.00
C LEU A 331 5.86 23.55 12.88
N PHE A 332 5.61 24.50 13.79
CA PHE A 332 6.17 25.86 13.75
C PHE A 332 7.34 26.09 14.68
N GLU A 333 7.71 25.12 15.52
CA GLU A 333 8.93 25.11 16.34
C GLU A 333 10.17 24.77 15.50
#